data_AF-A0A382L1E4-F1
#
_entry.id   AF-A0A382L1E4-F1
#
_cell.length_a   1.000
_cell.length_b   1.000
_cell.length_c   1.000
_cell.angle_alpha   90.00
_cell.angle_beta   90.00
_cell.angle_gamma   90.00
#
_symmetry.space_group_name_H-M   'P 1'
#
loop_
_entity.id
_entity.type
_entity.pdbx_description
1 polymer ?
#
loop_
_entity_poly.entity_id
_entity_poly.type
_entity_poly.pdbx_seq_one_letter_code
_entity_poly.pdbx_strand_id
1 'polypeptide(L)'
;MRNIIESVFDENSFFEMSSSFGRSAITGFARLDGWPVALLAGDPYHYGGGWTAGAAQKVVRFVDLAETFHLPVVHLVDNPGFVIGTESEKQATIRHGARALAAIYQASVPWCSVLIRKAFGVAGAAHSPGHRFQYRYAWPSGD
;
A
#
# COMPACT_ATOMS: atom_id res chain seq x y z
N MET A 1 -2.68 -11.82 3.78
CA MET A 1 -1.57 -10.86 3.61
C MET A 1 -0.54 -10.92 4.74
N ARG A 2 -0.92 -10.82 6.02
CA ARG A 2 0.06 -10.85 7.15
C ARG A 2 1.01 -12.07 7.15
N ASN A 3 0.53 -13.27 6.84
CA ASN A 3 1.41 -14.44 6.71
C ASN A 3 2.47 -14.28 5.59
N ILE A 4 2.13 -13.58 4.49
CA ILE A 4 3.08 -13.29 3.41
C ILE A 4 4.12 -12.28 3.91
N ILE A 5 3.68 -11.25 4.65
CA ILE A 5 4.56 -10.26 5.28
C ILE A 5 5.59 -10.98 6.16
N GLU A 6 5.14 -11.80 7.11
CA GLU A 6 6.04 -12.54 8.02
C GLU A 6 6.99 -13.51 7.30
N SER A 7 6.67 -13.96 6.08
CA SER A 7 7.57 -14.81 5.28
C SER A 7 8.58 -14.06 4.41
N VAL A 8 8.36 -12.77 4.16
CA VAL A 8 9.18 -11.94 3.25
C VAL A 8 10.20 -11.11 4.01
N PHE A 9 9.80 -10.57 5.17
CA PHE A 9 10.64 -9.69 5.98
C PHE A 9 11.43 -10.47 7.03
N ASP A 10 12.46 -9.85 7.60
CA ASP A 10 13.27 -10.46 8.64
C ASP A 10 12.41 -10.93 9.82
N GLU A 11 12.76 -12.06 10.43
CA GLU A 11 11.99 -12.67 11.52
C GLU A 11 11.72 -11.68 12.66
N ASN A 12 10.47 -11.64 13.13
CA ASN A 12 10.01 -10.78 14.23
C ASN A 12 10.27 -9.28 14.02
N SER A 13 10.42 -8.83 12.76
CA SER A 13 10.69 -7.41 12.45
C SER A 13 9.44 -6.60 12.14
N PHE A 14 8.32 -7.24 11.78
CA PHE A 14 7.11 -6.54 11.38
C PHE A 14 6.42 -5.86 12.57
N PHE A 15 6.23 -4.55 12.46
CA PHE A 15 5.50 -3.71 13.39
C PHE A 15 4.33 -3.03 12.67
N GLU A 16 3.11 -3.56 12.86
CA GLU A 16 1.92 -3.03 12.22
C GLU A 16 1.46 -1.70 12.85
N MET A 17 1.21 -0.70 12.01
CA MET A 17 0.67 0.60 12.40
C MET A 17 -0.82 0.74 12.08
N SER A 18 -1.55 1.36 13.00
CA SER A 18 -2.95 1.72 12.82
C SER A 18 -3.82 0.54 12.35
N SER A 19 -3.62 -0.64 12.93
CA SER A 19 -4.28 -1.91 12.55
C SER A 19 -5.81 -1.85 12.61
N SER A 20 -6.38 -0.98 13.45
CA SER A 20 -7.83 -0.80 13.59
C SER A 20 -8.43 0.28 12.68
N PHE A 21 -7.62 1.04 11.94
CA PHE A 21 -8.08 2.13 11.06
C PHE A 21 -7.71 1.83 9.60
N GLY A 22 -8.61 2.18 8.66
CA GLY A 22 -8.35 1.98 7.23
C GLY A 22 -7.98 0.53 6.89
N ARG A 23 -8.68 -0.45 7.49
CA ARG A 23 -8.27 -1.86 7.58
C ARG A 23 -8.05 -2.59 6.25
N SER A 24 -8.55 -2.06 5.14
CA SER A 24 -8.26 -2.60 3.79
C SER A 24 -6.84 -2.30 3.30
N ALA A 25 -6.10 -1.45 4.00
CA ALA A 25 -4.67 -1.23 3.84
C ALA A 25 -3.92 -1.56 5.13
N ILE A 26 -2.87 -2.35 5.00
CA ILE A 26 -1.89 -2.67 6.05
C ILE A 26 -0.71 -1.73 5.85
N THR A 27 -0.29 -1.08 6.92
CA THR A 27 0.91 -0.23 6.93
C THR A 27 1.73 -0.60 8.15
N GLY A 28 3.05 -0.57 8.05
CA GLY A 28 3.91 -0.83 9.20
C GLY A 28 5.38 -0.73 8.83
N PHE A 29 6.24 -0.97 9.81
CA PHE A 29 7.68 -1.07 9.56
C PHE A 29 8.11 -2.52 9.61
N ALA A 30 9.18 -2.84 8.89
CA ALA A 30 9.81 -4.15 8.93
C ALA A 30 11.32 -3.99 8.66
N ARG A 31 12.06 -5.10 8.62
CA ARG A 31 13.43 -5.13 8.13
C ARG A 31 13.60 -6.09 6.95
N LEU A 32 14.53 -5.76 6.06
CA LEU A 32 15.04 -6.64 5.01
C LEU A 32 16.56 -6.64 5.08
N ASP A 33 17.17 -7.78 5.40
CA ASP A 33 18.62 -7.90 5.56
C ASP A 33 19.16 -6.87 6.59
N GLY A 34 18.42 -6.67 7.68
CA GLY A 34 18.70 -5.69 8.72
C GLY A 34 18.32 -4.23 8.39
N TRP A 35 18.02 -3.90 7.13
CA TRP A 35 17.66 -2.54 6.71
C TRP A 35 16.21 -2.21 7.04
N PRO A 36 15.92 -1.05 7.66
CA PRO A 36 14.55 -0.64 7.97
C PRO A 36 13.79 -0.27 6.69
N VAL A 37 12.57 -0.78 6.56
CA VAL A 37 11.69 -0.52 5.42
C VAL A 37 10.28 -0.14 5.87
N ALA A 38 9.63 0.72 5.10
CA ALA A 38 8.22 1.02 5.23
C ALA A 38 7.42 0.01 4.38
N LEU A 39 6.48 -0.69 5.00
CA LEU A 39 5.65 -1.70 4.36
C LEU A 39 4.23 -1.18 4.14
N LEU A 40 3.77 -1.24 2.89
CA LEU A 40 2.37 -1.05 2.50
C LEU A 40 1.84 -2.35 1.90
N ALA A 41 0.63 -2.77 2.28
CA ALA A 41 -0.01 -3.93 1.64
C ALA A 41 -1.54 -3.83 1.62
N GLY A 42 -2.17 -4.51 0.66
CA GLY A 42 -3.64 -4.68 0.65
C GLY A 42 -4.09 -5.76 1.65
N ASP A 43 -5.19 -5.53 2.37
CA ASP A 43 -5.82 -6.57 3.20
C ASP A 43 -7.06 -7.16 2.52
N PRO A 44 -6.97 -8.35 1.91
CA PRO A 44 -8.11 -8.96 1.23
C PRO A 44 -9.27 -9.31 2.17
N TYR A 45 -9.06 -9.38 3.50
CA TYR A 45 -10.13 -9.65 4.46
C TYR A 45 -11.03 -8.42 4.73
N HIS A 46 -10.65 -7.24 4.24
CA HIS A 46 -11.41 -6.01 4.40
C HIS A 46 -11.71 -5.38 3.05
N TYR A 47 -12.99 -5.36 2.65
CA TYR A 47 -13.43 -4.89 1.33
C TYR A 47 -12.67 -5.55 0.15
N GLY A 48 -12.17 -6.78 0.34
CA GLY A 48 -11.33 -7.43 -0.66
C GLY A 48 -10.01 -6.71 -0.93
N GLY A 49 -9.52 -5.84 -0.05
CA GLY A 49 -8.35 -4.97 -0.28
C GLY A 49 -8.70 -3.62 -0.90
N GLY A 50 -9.98 -3.36 -1.18
CA GLY A 50 -10.43 -2.13 -1.81
C GLY A 50 -10.23 -0.91 -0.91
N TRP A 51 -9.72 0.19 -1.47
CA TRP A 51 -9.43 1.39 -0.69
C TRP A 51 -10.69 2.19 -0.38
N THR A 52 -10.98 2.34 0.91
CA THR A 52 -11.97 3.28 1.44
C THR A 52 -11.35 4.67 1.65
N ALA A 53 -12.16 5.68 1.96
CA ALA A 53 -11.65 7.00 2.35
C ALA A 53 -10.62 6.91 3.50
N GLY A 54 -10.92 6.10 4.53
CA GLY A 54 -10.01 5.90 5.67
C GLY A 54 -8.72 5.17 5.30
N ALA A 55 -8.78 4.14 4.44
CA ALA A 55 -7.58 3.47 3.93
C ALA A 55 -6.72 4.44 3.11
N ALA A 56 -7.33 5.25 2.24
CA ALA A 56 -6.60 6.24 1.46
C ALA A 56 -5.91 7.30 2.34
N GLN A 57 -6.59 7.81 3.37
CA GLN A 57 -5.98 8.72 4.35
C GLN A 57 -4.82 8.08 5.11
N LYS A 58 -4.96 6.81 5.51
CA LYS A 58 -3.90 6.02 6.14
C LYS A 58 -2.69 5.89 5.24
N VAL A 59 -2.90 5.58 3.96
CA VAL A 59 -1.85 5.49 2.94
C VAL A 59 -1.11 6.82 2.77
N VAL A 60 -1.82 7.94 2.61
CA VAL A 60 -1.19 9.28 2.49
C VAL A 60 -0.23 9.52 3.66
N ARG A 61 -0.74 9.41 4.90
CA ARG A 61 0.07 9.67 6.10
C ARG A 61 1.28 8.75 6.20
N PHE A 62 1.14 7.49 5.79
CA PHE A 62 2.21 6.51 5.87
C PHE A 62 3.29 6.75 4.81
N VAL A 63 2.89 7.10 3.58
CA VAL A 63 3.82 7.45 2.50
C VAL A 63 4.58 8.73 2.83
N ASP A 64 3.89 9.77 3.34
CA ASP A 64 4.53 11.01 3.76
C ASP A 64 5.55 10.77 4.89
N LEU A 65 5.25 9.84 5.80
CA LEU A 65 6.19 9.42 6.85
C LEU A 65 7.42 8.75 6.24
N ALA A 66 7.22 7.77 5.34
CA ALA A 66 8.34 7.10 4.68
C ALA A 66 9.24 8.08 3.93
N GLU A 67 8.65 9.03 3.19
CA GLU A 67 9.37 10.10 2.50
C GLU A 67 10.17 10.97 3.47
N THR A 68 9.54 11.45 4.53
CA THR A 68 10.14 12.36 5.53
C THR A 68 11.36 11.74 6.22
N PHE A 69 11.31 10.43 6.49
CA PHE A 69 12.38 9.70 7.18
C PHE A 69 13.26 8.89 6.23
N HIS A 70 13.11 9.08 4.93
CA HIS A 70 13.91 8.45 3.89
C HIS A 70 13.89 6.91 3.95
N LEU A 71 12.75 6.34 4.35
CA LEU A 71 12.57 4.89 4.43
C LEU A 71 12.22 4.34 3.03
N PRO A 72 12.94 3.33 2.53
CA PRO A 72 12.52 2.63 1.32
C PRO A 72 11.17 1.94 1.56
N VAL A 73 10.31 1.95 0.55
CA VAL A 73 8.97 1.38 0.61
C VAL A 73 8.91 0.05 -0.11
N VAL A 74 8.36 -0.96 0.56
CA VAL A 74 7.95 -2.24 -0.05
C VAL A 74 6.43 -2.29 -0.07
N HIS A 75 5.84 -2.42 -1.26
CA HIS A 75 4.41 -2.45 -1.47
C HIS A 75 3.96 -3.83 -1.99
N LEU A 76 3.26 -4.60 -1.15
CA LEU A 76 2.65 -5.88 -1.51
C LEU A 76 1.21 -5.65 -2.00
N VAL A 77 1.04 -5.64 -3.31
CA VAL A 77 -0.20 -5.18 -3.97
C VAL A 77 -1.22 -6.32 -4.05
N ASP A 78 -2.39 -6.10 -3.45
CA ASP A 78 -3.62 -6.87 -3.69
C ASP A 78 -4.82 -5.91 -3.52
N ASN A 79 -5.10 -5.14 -4.57
CA ASN A 79 -6.08 -4.06 -4.56
C ASN A 79 -7.04 -4.17 -5.77
N PRO A 80 -8.35 -4.40 -5.54
CA PRO A 80 -9.35 -4.47 -6.61
C PRO A 80 -9.84 -3.09 -7.08
N GLY A 81 -9.48 -1.99 -6.43
CA GLY A 81 -10.01 -0.66 -6.75
C GLY A 81 -10.38 0.17 -5.52
N PHE A 82 -11.03 1.31 -5.77
CA PHE A 82 -11.69 2.08 -4.71
C PHE A 82 -13.04 1.46 -4.36
N VAL A 83 -13.41 1.48 -3.08
CA VAL A 83 -14.73 1.02 -2.65
C VAL A 83 -15.78 2.01 -3.15
N ILE A 84 -16.77 1.53 -3.90
CA ILE A 84 -17.86 2.32 -4.48
C ILE A 84 -19.15 2.21 -3.63
N GLY A 85 -20.13 3.06 -3.95
CA GLY A 85 -21.46 3.07 -3.33
C GLY A 85 -21.79 4.38 -2.64
N THR A 86 -23.05 4.60 -2.32
CA THR A 86 -23.55 5.88 -1.77
C THR A 86 -22.79 6.33 -0.52
N GLU A 87 -22.42 5.39 0.35
CA GLU A 87 -21.64 5.70 1.54
C GLU A 87 -20.22 6.16 1.19
N SER A 88 -19.55 5.47 0.25
CA SER A 88 -18.23 5.88 -0.26
C SER A 88 -18.24 7.25 -0.90
N GLU A 89 -19.30 7.59 -1.64
CA GLU A 89 -19.48 8.90 -2.27
C GLU A 89 -19.64 10.00 -1.22
N LYS A 90 -20.49 9.78 -0.20
CA LYS A 90 -20.65 10.70 0.93
C LYS A 90 -19.35 10.92 1.71
N GLN A 91 -18.52 9.88 1.82
CA GLN A 91 -17.21 9.95 2.46
C GLN A 91 -16.11 10.52 1.54
N ALA A 92 -16.45 10.94 0.32
CA ALA A 92 -15.53 11.48 -0.68
C ALA A 92 -14.34 10.53 -0.96
N THR A 93 -14.62 9.23 -1.10
CA THR A 93 -13.59 8.19 -1.27
C THR A 93 -12.68 8.46 -2.46
N ILE A 94 -13.20 8.91 -3.60
CA ILE A 94 -12.39 9.26 -4.78
C ILE A 94 -11.45 10.43 -4.49
N ARG A 95 -11.90 11.46 -3.77
CA ARG A 95 -11.05 12.61 -3.39
C ARG A 95 -9.89 12.17 -2.50
N HIS A 96 -10.15 11.31 -1.52
CA HIS A 96 -9.12 10.77 -0.65
C HIS A 96 -8.20 9.81 -1.40
N GLY A 97 -8.76 8.97 -2.27
CA GLY A 97 -8.01 8.08 -3.15
C GLY A 97 -7.05 8.81 -4.08
N ALA A 98 -7.50 9.89 -4.72
CA ALA A 98 -6.66 10.73 -5.58
C ALA A 98 -5.48 11.35 -4.79
N ARG A 99 -5.69 11.74 -3.53
CA ARG A 99 -4.61 12.19 -2.65
C ARG A 99 -3.61 11.09 -2.32
N ALA A 100 -4.07 9.87 -2.09
CA ALA A 100 -3.19 8.71 -1.87
C ALA A 100 -2.32 8.43 -3.10
N LEU A 101 -2.89 8.46 -4.31
CA LEU A 101 -2.10 8.34 -5.54
C LEU A 101 -1.09 9.47 -5.69
N ALA A 102 -1.49 10.72 -5.41
CA ALA A 102 -0.58 11.86 -5.48
C ALA A 102 0.61 11.70 -4.53
N ALA A 103 0.38 11.28 -3.28
CA ALA A 103 1.45 11.01 -2.32
C ALA A 103 2.41 9.91 -2.82
N ILE A 104 1.87 8.78 -3.29
CA ILE A 104 2.69 7.69 -3.84
C ILE A 104 3.50 8.16 -5.05
N TYR A 105 2.91 8.97 -5.94
CA TYR A 105 3.58 9.42 -7.16
C TYR A 105 4.62 10.51 -6.91
N GLN A 106 4.49 11.26 -5.81
CA GLN A 106 5.44 12.29 -5.40
C GLN A 106 6.63 11.71 -4.63
N ALA A 107 6.41 10.60 -3.90
CA ALA A 107 7.45 9.91 -3.13
C ALA A 107 8.71 9.67 -3.97
N SER A 108 9.86 10.04 -3.41
CA SER A 108 11.17 9.97 -4.04
C SER A 108 12.08 8.90 -3.44
N VAL A 109 11.72 8.39 -2.24
CA VAL A 109 12.38 7.23 -1.63
C VAL A 109 12.34 5.98 -2.53
N PRO A 110 13.30 5.05 -2.39
CA PRO A 110 13.28 3.80 -3.16
C PRO A 110 11.96 3.06 -2.95
N TRP A 111 11.33 2.64 -4.05
CA TRP A 111 10.02 1.98 -4.01
C TRP A 111 10.07 0.66 -4.77
N CYS A 112 9.71 -0.43 -4.10
CA CYS A 112 9.55 -1.76 -4.67
C CYS A 112 8.09 -2.21 -4.54
N SER A 113 7.47 -2.61 -5.65
CA SER A 113 6.11 -3.15 -5.69
C SER A 113 6.13 -4.60 -6.13
N VAL A 114 5.45 -5.48 -5.38
CA VAL A 114 5.21 -6.87 -5.76
C VAL A 114 3.70 -7.08 -5.87
N LEU A 115 3.23 -7.35 -7.09
CA LEU A 115 1.85 -7.68 -7.37
C LEU A 115 1.59 -9.12 -6.93
N ILE A 116 0.87 -9.26 -5.82
CA ILE A 116 0.56 -10.56 -5.21
C ILE A 116 -0.63 -11.20 -5.92
N ARG A 117 -1.68 -10.41 -6.14
CA ARG A 117 -2.89 -10.86 -6.83
C ARG A 117 -3.52 -9.71 -7.62
N LYS A 118 -4.56 -9.06 -7.09
CA LYS A 118 -5.34 -8.09 -7.85
C LYS A 118 -4.62 -6.76 -7.98
N ALA A 119 -4.55 -6.21 -9.17
CA ALA A 119 -4.06 -4.85 -9.43
C ALA A 119 -4.96 -4.15 -10.46
N PHE A 120 -6.22 -3.89 -10.08
CA PHE A 120 -7.22 -3.37 -11.01
C PHE A 120 -7.48 -1.87 -10.90
N GLY A 121 -7.73 -1.26 -12.06
CA GLY A 121 -8.14 0.13 -12.18
C GLY A 121 -7.14 1.14 -11.60
N VAL A 122 -7.64 2.32 -11.25
CA VAL A 122 -6.80 3.43 -10.78
C VAL A 122 -6.10 3.10 -9.46
N ALA A 123 -6.77 2.42 -8.54
CA ALA A 123 -6.16 2.04 -7.26
C ALA A 123 -5.13 0.90 -7.42
N GLY A 124 -5.34 -0.01 -8.37
CA GLY A 124 -4.34 -1.00 -8.78
C GLY A 124 -3.09 -0.35 -9.37
N ALA A 125 -3.24 0.76 -10.10
CA ALA A 125 -2.12 1.54 -10.62
C ALA A 125 -1.36 2.34 -9.54
N ALA A 126 -1.78 2.33 -8.27
CA ALA A 126 -1.16 3.06 -7.16
C ALA A 126 0.16 2.40 -6.72
N HIS A 127 1.14 2.46 -7.61
CA HIS A 127 2.55 2.17 -7.39
C HIS A 127 3.34 3.45 -7.66
N SER A 128 4.65 3.37 -7.80
CA SER A 128 5.46 4.51 -8.23
C SER A 128 5.28 4.87 -9.73
N PRO A 129 5.61 6.10 -10.17
CA PRO A 129 5.41 6.56 -11.55
C PRO A 129 6.32 5.87 -12.57
N GLY A 130 5.79 5.27 -13.64
CA GLY A 130 6.56 4.39 -14.56
C GLY A 130 7.79 4.99 -15.27
N HIS A 131 8.05 6.29 -15.15
CA HIS A 131 9.22 6.97 -15.72
C HIS A 131 10.45 6.99 -14.78
N ARG A 132 10.33 6.53 -13.52
CA ARG A 132 11.46 6.39 -12.58
C ARG A 132 12.01 4.96 -12.64
N PHE A 133 13.26 4.71 -12.21
CA PHE A 133 13.78 3.35 -12.08
C PHE A 133 12.98 2.58 -11.03
N GLN A 134 12.32 1.47 -11.39
CA GLN A 134 11.37 0.78 -10.48
C GLN A 134 11.59 -0.71 -10.41
N TYR A 135 11.50 -1.22 -9.19
CA TYR A 135 11.37 -2.64 -8.92
C TYR A 135 9.88 -2.98 -8.87
N ARG A 136 9.29 -3.30 -10.03
CA ARG A 136 7.89 -3.77 -10.13
C ARG A 136 7.88 -5.22 -10.58
N TYR A 137 7.50 -6.09 -9.67
CA TYR A 137 7.43 -7.53 -9.90
C TYR A 137 5.98 -8.00 -9.78
N ALA A 138 5.67 -9.13 -10.40
CA ALA A 138 4.41 -9.81 -10.24
C ALA A 138 4.66 -11.27 -9.89
N TRP A 139 3.89 -11.79 -8.94
CA TRP A 139 3.77 -13.22 -8.75
C TRP A 139 2.98 -13.84 -9.91
N PRO A 140 3.11 -15.15 -10.17
CA PRO A 140 2.29 -15.85 -11.16
C PRO A 140 0.78 -15.75 -10.91
N SER A 141 0.37 -15.42 -9.68
CA SER A 141 -1.01 -15.17 -9.28
C SER A 141 -1.49 -13.73 -9.53
N GLY A 142 -0.62 -12.85 -10.02
CA GLY A 142 -0.94 -11.46 -10.32
C GLY A 142 -1.92 -11.34 -11.49
N ASP A 143 -2.90 -10.45 -11.36
CA ASP A 143 -3.95 -10.13 -12.34
C ASP A 143 -4.22 -8.62 -12.33
#